data_AF-A4BV96-F1
#
_entry.id   AF-A4BV96-F1
#
_cell.length_a   1.000
_cell.length_b   1.000
_cell.length_c   1.000
_cell.angle_alpha   90.00
_cell.angle_beta   90.00
_cell.angle_gamma   90.00
#
_symmetry.space_group_name_H-M   'P 1'
#
loop_
_entity.id
_entity.type
_entity.pdbx_description
1 polymer ?
#
loop_
_entity_poly.entity_id
_entity_poly.type
_entity_poly.pdbx_seq_one_letter_code
_entity_poly.pdbx_strand_id
1 'polypeptide(L)' 'MAVEHRHADFLKINLAGKVPALTDGDLILMESVVIVLYLADKYPEHWFR' A
#
# COMPACT_ATOMS: atom_id res chain seq x y z
N MET A 1 -16.21 -17.50 2.47
CA MET A 1 -15.55 -16.28 2.97
C MET A 1 -15.18 -15.44 1.77
N ALA A 2 -15.73 -14.25 1.61
CA ALA A 2 -15.38 -13.36 0.51
C ALA A 2 -13.97 -12.82 0.73
N VAL A 3 -13.20 -12.70 -0.35
CA VAL A 3 -11.84 -12.20 -0.29
C VAL A 3 -11.91 -10.67 -0.41
N GLU A 4 -11.74 -9.95 0.70
CA GLU A 4 -11.98 -8.50 0.81
C GLU A 4 -11.25 -7.66 -0.26
N HIS A 5 -10.00 -8.01 -0.58
CA HIS A 5 -9.20 -7.35 -1.62
C HIS A 5 -9.69 -7.59 -3.07
N ARG A 6 -10.78 -8.33 -3.25
CA ARG A 6 -11.47 -8.50 -4.54
C ARG A 6 -12.75 -7.66 -4.63
N HIS A 7 -13.13 -6.95 -3.58
CA HIS A 7 -14.27 -6.03 -3.61
C HIS A 7 -13.97 -4.81 -4.46
N ALA A 8 -15.00 -4.26 -5.09
CA ALA A 8 -14.89 -3.11 -6.00
C ALA A 8 -14.17 -1.91 -5.37
N ASP A 9 -14.35 -1.69 -4.07
CA ASP A 9 -13.71 -0.59 -3.36
C ASP A 9 -12.19 -0.73 -3.25
N PHE A 10 -11.68 -1.95 -3.01
CA PHE A 10 -10.24 -2.19 -3.05
C PHE A 10 -9.70 -2.20 -4.49
N LEU A 11 -10.48 -2.70 -5.45
CA LEU A 11 -10.08 -2.74 -6.86
C LEU A 11 -9.92 -1.34 -7.47
N LYS A 12 -10.58 -0.31 -6.93
CA LYS A 12 -10.33 1.10 -7.30
C LYS A 12 -8.91 1.56 -6.95
N ILE A 13 -8.27 0.93 -5.96
CA ILE A 13 -6.91 1.22 -5.51
C ILE A 13 -5.92 0.32 -6.24
N ASN A 14 -6.16 -1.00 -6.26
CA ASN A 14 -5.33 -1.98 -6.95
C ASN A 14 -6.20 -2.93 -7.79
N LEU A 15 -6.24 -2.69 -9.10
CA LEU A 15 -7.00 -3.50 -10.06
C LEU A 15 -6.58 -4.98 -10.07
N ALA A 16 -5.34 -5.30 -9.67
CA ALA A 16 -4.89 -6.69 -9.58
C ALA A 16 -5.46 -7.41 -8.35
N GLY A 17 -6.10 -6.70 -7.43
CA GLY A 17 -6.64 -7.27 -6.19
C GLY A 17 -5.55 -7.94 -5.36
N LYS A 18 -4.34 -7.37 -5.33
CA LYS A 18 -3.23 -7.90 -4.54
C LYS A 18 -2.95 -7.01 -3.34
N VAL A 19 -2.57 -7.63 -2.24
CA VAL A 19 -2.04 -6.94 -1.05
C VAL A 19 -0.53 -7.15 -0.98
N PRO A 20 0.24 -6.20 -0.43
CA PRO A 20 -0.20 -4.90 0.12
C PRO A 20 -0.45 -3.80 -0.92
N ALA A 21 -1.20 -2.77 -0.53
CA ALA A 21 -1.36 -1.49 -1.21
C ALA A 21 -1.44 -0.38 -0.14
N LEU A 22 -0.86 0.80 -0.41
CA LEU A 22 -0.86 1.95 0.50
C LEU A 22 -1.31 3.20 -0.26
N THR A 23 -2.16 4.01 0.36
CA THR A 23 -2.51 5.35 -0.13
C THR A 23 -1.99 6.41 0.83
N ASP A 24 -1.34 7.45 0.30
CA ASP A 24 -0.94 8.65 1.04
C ASP A 24 -1.40 9.90 0.29
N GLY A 25 -2.53 10.46 0.70
CA GLY A 25 -3.23 11.47 -0.11
C GLY A 25 -3.62 10.89 -1.47
N ASP A 26 -3.18 11.55 -2.54
CA ASP A 26 -3.44 11.11 -3.93
C ASP A 26 -2.41 10.09 -4.44
N LEU A 27 -1.36 9.79 -3.67
CA LEU A 27 -0.35 8.80 -4.04
C LEU A 27 -0.86 7.38 -3.75
N ILE A 28 -0.81 6.51 -4.77
CA ILE A 28 -1.10 5.08 -4.65
C ILE A 28 0.20 4.31 -4.82
N LEU A 29 0.57 3.52 -3.80
CA LEU A 29 1.73 2.65 -3.83
C LEU A 29 1.30 1.19 -3.83
N MET A 30 1.90 0.46 -4.75
CA MET A 30 1.72 -0.96 -4.98
C MET A 30 3.10 -1.61 -4.90
N GLU A 31 3.14 -2.91 -4.57
CA GLU A 31 4.36 -3.67 -4.24
C GLU A 31 4.93 -3.38 -2.85
N SER A 32 5.24 -4.46 -2.11
CA SER A 32 5.74 -4.36 -0.74
C SER A 32 7.08 -3.62 -0.65
N VAL A 33 7.99 -3.84 -1.60
CA VAL A 33 9.31 -3.19 -1.61
C VAL A 33 9.19 -1.68 -1.78
N VAL A 34 8.30 -1.22 -2.67
CA VAL A 34 8.09 0.22 -2.90
C VAL A 34 7.48 0.87 -1.68
N ILE A 35 6.48 0.23 -1.06
CA ILE A 35 5.84 0.72 0.17
C ILE A 35 6.88 0.87 1.28
N VAL A 36 7.73 -0.14 1.49
CA VAL A 36 8.74 -0.10 2.57
C VAL A 36 9.79 0.97 2.32
N LEU A 37 10.31 1.09 1.09
CA LEU A 37 11.28 2.14 0.75
C LEU A 37 10.68 3.53 0.92
N TYR A 38 9.46 3.75 0.45
CA TYR A 38 8.74 5.00 0.63
C TYR A 38 8.55 5.35 2.12
N LEU A 39 8.17 4.39 2.96
CA LEU A 39 7.99 4.63 4.39
C LEU A 39 9.32 4.94 5.08
N ALA A 40 10.41 4.25 4.70
CA ALA A 40 11.75 4.52 5.21
C ALA A 40 12.23 5.94 4.85
N ASP A 41 11.99 6.37 3.61
CA ASP A 41 12.37 7.71 3.14
C ASP A 41 11.49 8.81 3.75
N LYS A 42 10.20 8.56 3.94
CA LYS A 42 9.24 9.55 4.50
C LYS A 42 9.41 9.77 6.00
N TYR A 43 9.85 8.73 6.73
CA TYR A 43 9.95 8.74 8.19
C TYR A 43 11.32 8.24 8.68
N PRO A 44 12.42 8.92 8.29
CA PRO A 44 13.78 8.43 8.56
C PRO A 44 14.09 8.30 10.07
N GLU A 45 13.45 9.11 10.92
CA GLU A 45 13.62 9.10 12.38
C GLU A 45 12.97 7.92 13.09
N HIS A 46 12.10 7.17 12.40
CA HIS A 46 11.33 6.06 12.99
C HIS A 46 11.94 4.68 12.76
N TRP A 47 13.03 4.59 11.99
CA TRP A 47 13.54 3.29 11.53
C TRP A 47 14.30 2.47 12.59
N PHE A 48 15.04 3.14 13.48
CA PHE A 48 15.92 2.50 14.47
C PHE A 48 15.60 2.89 15.92
N ARG A 49 14.40 3.45 16.14
CA ARG A 49 13.92 3.83 17.47
C ARG A 49 13.24 2.65 18.16
#